data_AF-A0A832C7J1-F1
#
_entry.id   AF-A0A832C7J1-F1
#
_cell.length_a   1.000
_cell.length_b   1.000
_cell.length_c   1.000
_cell.angle_alpha   90.00
_cell.angle_beta   90.00
_cell.angle_gamma   90.00
#
_symmetry.space_group_name_H-M   'P 1'
#
loop_
_entity.id
_entity.type
_entity.pdbx_description
1 polymer ?
#
loop_
_entity_poly.entity_id
_entity_poly.type
_entity_poly.pdbx_seq_one_letter_code
_entity_poly.pdbx_strand_id
1 'polypeptide(L)'
;MRPYVAILKDSFREAMASRVLWVMLVIITLLLVLLAPLGLDEQPGTVLQAPDLRDSASLVRKLAAAGRSERPSPARQVWKLLPQELQT
;
A
#
# COMPACT_ATOMS: atom_id res chain seq x y z
N MET A 1 -34.89 -22.85 23.72
CA MET A 1 -33.49 -22.39 23.56
C MET A 1 -32.46 -23.43 24.01
N ARG A 2 -32.52 -23.97 25.25
CA ARG A 2 -31.58 -24.98 25.78
C ARG A 2 -31.30 -26.22 24.90
N PRO A 3 -32.29 -26.86 24.24
CA PRO A 3 -32.02 -28.07 23.45
C PRO A 3 -31.19 -27.80 22.18
N TYR A 4 -31.38 -26.66 21.52
CA TYR A 4 -30.58 -26.28 20.34
C TYR A 4 -29.11 -26.05 20.67
N VAL A 5 -28.84 -25.40 21.80
CA VAL A 5 -27.47 -25.15 22.27
C VAL A 5 -26.77 -26.46 22.64
N ALA A 6 -27.51 -27.46 23.13
CA ALA A 6 -26.96 -28.76 23.45
C ALA A 6 -26.48 -29.50 22.18
N ILE A 7 -27.32 -29.52 21.13
CA ILE A 7 -26.97 -30.14 19.84
C ILE A 7 -25.76 -29.44 19.22
N LEU A 8 -25.73 -28.11 19.24
CA LEU A 8 -24.61 -27.33 18.71
C LEU A 8 -23.31 -27.66 19.46
N LYS A 9 -23.35 -27.69 20.79
CA LYS A 9 -22.17 -28.01 21.62
C LYS A 9 -21.65 -29.43 21.37
N ASP A 10 -22.56 -30.38 21.14
CA ASP A 10 -22.21 -31.77 20.88
C ASP A 10 -21.59 -31.93 19.48
N SER A 11 -22.20 -31.32 18.45
CA SER A 11 -21.66 -31.31 17.10
C SER A 11 -20.28 -30.64 17.01
N PHE A 12 -20.04 -29.56 17.75
CA PHE A 12 -18.72 -28.93 17.84
C PHE A 12 -17.70 -29.82 18.54
N ARG A 13 -18.11 -30.55 19.59
CA ARG A 13 -17.24 -31.48 20.30
C ARG A 13 -16.80 -32.63 19.40
N GLU A 14 -17.75 -33.21 18.66
CA GLU A 14 -17.50 -34.25 17.66
C GLU A 14 -16.57 -33.73 16.56
N ALA A 15 -16.86 -32.53 16.03
CA ALA A 15 -16.05 -31.90 14.99
C ALA A 15 -14.62 -31.58 15.46
N MET A 16 -14.44 -31.09 16.69
CA MET A 16 -13.11 -30.84 17.27
C MET A 16 -12.33 -32.13 17.57
N ALA A 17 -13.01 -33.24 17.83
CA ALA A 17 -12.40 -34.57 17.98
C ALA A 17 -12.01 -35.19 16.62
N SER A 18 -12.53 -34.66 15.52
CA SER A 18 -12.19 -35.12 14.17
C SER A 18 -10.74 -34.78 13.82
N ARG A 19 -9.93 -35.82 13.56
CA ARG A 19 -8.57 -35.68 13.06
C ARG A 19 -8.51 -34.95 11.71
N VAL A 20 -9.54 -35.13 10.88
CA VAL A 20 -9.64 -34.48 9.56
C VAL A 20 -9.73 -32.97 9.69
N LEU A 21 -10.50 -32.47 10.67
CA LEU A 21 -10.61 -31.04 10.94
C LEU A 21 -9.25 -30.44 11.29
N TRP A 22 -8.50 -31.10 12.17
CA TRP A 22 -7.16 -30.64 12.56
C TRP A 22 -6.16 -30.65 11.40
N VAL A 23 -6.20 -31.68 10.55
CA VAL A 23 -5.35 -31.74 9.35
C VAL A 23 -5.70 -30.60 8.38
N MET A 24 -6.99 -30.38 8.10
CA MET A 24 -7.43 -29.26 7.26
C MET A 24 -7.03 -27.90 7.86
N LEU A 25 -7.20 -27.73 9.17
CA LEU A 25 -6.80 -26.51 9.88
C LEU A 25 -5.32 -26.23 9.71
N VAL A 26 -4.46 -27.24 9.97
CA VAL A 26 -3.01 -27.11 9.80
C VAL A 26 -2.63 -26.76 8.37
N ILE A 27 -3.24 -27.41 7.37
CA ILE A 27 -2.97 -27.12 5.95
C ILE A 27 -3.34 -25.67 5.61
N ILE A 28 -4.52 -25.21 6.01
CA ILE A 28 -4.97 -23.84 5.73
C ILE A 28 -4.08 -22.83 6.45
N THR A 29 -3.74 -23.07 7.72
CA THR A 29 -2.82 -22.21 8.47
C THR A 29 -1.47 -22.12 7.79
N LEU A 30 -0.91 -23.25 7.34
CA LEU A 30 0.39 -23.29 6.67
C LEU A 30 0.35 -22.57 5.32
N LEU A 31 -0.73 -22.73 4.56
CA LEU A 31 -0.97 -21.98 3.33
C LEU A 31 -1.03 -20.47 3.59
N LEU A 32 -1.76 -20.04 4.63
CA LEU A 32 -1.87 -18.63 4.99
C LEU A 32 -0.53 -18.05 5.45
N VAL A 33 0.27 -18.81 6.22
CA VAL A 33 1.62 -18.37 6.62
C VAL A 33 2.52 -18.20 5.39
N LEU A 34 2.41 -19.09 4.40
CA LEU A 34 3.15 -18.97 3.16
C LEU A 34 2.71 -17.76 2.31
N LEU A 35 1.42 -17.40 2.39
CA LEU A 35 0.83 -16.28 1.65
C LEU A 35 0.98 -14.94 2.39
N ALA A 36 1.16 -14.96 3.71
CA ALA A 36 1.29 -13.78 4.57
C ALA A 36 2.30 -12.72 4.08
N PRO A 37 3.49 -13.07 3.54
CA PRO A 37 4.43 -12.06 3.06
C PRO A 37 4.01 -11.40 1.73
N LEU A 38 2.96 -11.86 1.05
CA LEU A 38 2.47 -11.29 -0.21
C LEU A 38 1.56 -10.07 -0.01
N GLY A 39 1.73 -9.33 1.08
CA GLY A 39 1.00 -8.09 1.33
C GLY A 39 1.36 -7.00 0.32
N LEU A 40 0.37 -6.21 -0.07
CA LEU A 40 0.60 -4.98 -0.81
C LEU A 40 1.13 -3.92 0.17
N ASP A 41 2.31 -3.39 -0.11
CA ASP A 41 2.83 -2.24 0.62
C ASP A 41 2.14 -0.98 0.09
N GLU A 42 1.14 -0.48 0.83
CA GLU A 42 0.49 0.78 0.51
C GLU A 42 1.45 1.92 0.85
N GLN A 43 2.22 2.36 -0.13
CA GLN A 43 3.04 3.57 0.02
C GLN A 43 2.11 4.79 0.06
N PRO A 44 1.98 5.49 1.20
CA PRO A 44 1.21 6.71 1.25
C PRO A 44 1.85 7.72 0.30
N GLY A 45 1.06 8.32 -0.59
CA GLY A 45 1.51 9.34 -1.56
C GLY A 45 1.97 10.67 -0.94
N THR A 46 2.43 10.64 0.31
CA THR A 46 2.96 11.78 1.07
C THR A 46 4.41 12.08 0.73
N VAL A 47 5.12 11.15 0.09
CA VAL A 47 6.53 11.33 -0.32
C VAL A 47 6.66 11.10 -1.81
N LEU A 48 7.13 12.12 -2.53
CA LEU A 48 7.49 12.02 -3.94
C LEU A 48 8.77 11.17 -4.04
N GLN A 49 8.71 10.05 -4.74
CA GLN A 49 9.87 9.22 -5.04
C GLN A 49 10.39 9.49 -6.46
N ALA A 50 11.67 9.20 -6.70
CA ALA A 50 12.27 9.31 -8.03
C ALA A 50 11.46 8.64 -9.17
N PRO A 51 10.89 7.42 -9.01
CA PRO A 51 10.05 6.80 -10.04
C PRO A 51 8.70 7.51 -10.29
N ASP A 52 8.19 8.32 -9.36
CA ASP A 52 6.95 9.09 -9.57
C ASP A 52 7.14 10.16 -10.65
N LEU A 53 8.38 10.59 -10.86
CA LEU A 53 8.77 11.57 -11.86
C LEU A 53 9.16 10.86 -13.17
N ARG A 54 8.15 10.38 -13.90
CA ARG A 54 8.30 9.65 -15.17
C ARG A 54 9.22 10.32 -16.20
N ASP A 55 9.31 11.65 -16.19
CA ASP A 55 10.23 12.43 -17.04
C ASP A 55 10.77 13.66 -16.28
N SER A 56 11.69 13.39 -15.36
CA SER A 56 12.37 14.42 -14.56
C SER A 56 13.11 15.46 -15.42
N ALA A 57 13.71 15.04 -16.53
CA ALA A 57 14.42 15.93 -17.45
C ALA A 57 13.48 16.93 -18.15
N SER A 58 12.28 16.51 -18.54
CA SER A 58 11.25 17.41 -19.07
C SER A 58 10.71 18.37 -18.02
N LEU A 59 10.52 17.91 -16.78
CA LEU A 59 10.11 18.77 -15.66
C LEU A 59 11.12 19.88 -15.38
N VAL A 60 12.41 19.55 -15.28
CA VAL A 60 13.47 20.54 -15.05
C VAL A 60 13.51 21.58 -16.17
N ARG A 61 13.40 21.16 -17.44
CA ARG A 61 13.36 22.08 -18.58
C ARG A 61 12.16 23.02 -18.53
N LYS A 62 10.97 22.51 -18.18
CA LYS A 62 9.75 23.34 -18.03
C LYS A 62 9.88 24.33 -16.88
N LEU A 63 10.48 23.92 -15.76
CA LEU A 63 10.67 24.77 -14.59
C LEU A 63 11.68 25.89 -14.86
N ALA A 64 12.83 25.56 -15.49
CA ALA A 64 13.83 26.54 -15.91
C ALA A 64 13.27 27.54 -16.94
N ALA A 65 12.48 27.07 -17.91
CA ALA A 65 11.81 27.94 -18.87
C ALA A 65 10.79 28.88 -18.20
N ALA A 66 10.07 28.40 -17.18
CA ALA A 66 9.13 29.21 -16.41
C ALA A 66 9.82 30.24 -15.51
N GLY A 67 11.00 29.92 -14.97
CA GLY A 67 11.83 30.86 -14.21
C GLY A 67 12.33 32.04 -15.05
N ARG A 68 12.70 31.78 -16.32
CA ARG A 68 13.14 32.80 -17.28
C ARG A 68 12.00 33.64 -17.86
N SER A 69 10.75 33.20 -17.71
CA SER A 69 9.58 33.89 -18.26
C SER A 69 8.98 34.87 -17.26
N GLU A 70 8.64 36.07 -17.72
CA GLU A 70 7.96 37.08 -16.89
C GLU A 70 6.44 36.87 -16.78
N ARG A 71 5.89 35.82 -17.40
CA ARG A 71 4.46 35.51 -17.29
C ARG A 71 4.12 34.84 -15.95
N PRO A 72 2.99 35.19 -15.32
CA PRO A 72 2.50 34.48 -14.14
C PRO A 72 2.16 33.03 -14.52
N SER A 73 2.76 32.06 -13.86
CA SER A 73 2.41 30.64 -14.02
C SER A 73 2.67 29.86 -12.73
N PRO A 74 1.95 28.74 -12.48
CA PRO A 74 2.20 27.89 -11.32
C PRO A 74 3.65 27.39 -11.26
N ALA A 75 4.24 27.03 -12.41
CA ALA A 75 5.63 26.60 -12.51
C ALA A 75 6.61 27.70 -12.07
N ARG A 76 6.30 28.97 -12.35
CA ARG A 76 7.10 30.11 -11.87
C ARG A 76 6.97 30.32 -10.37
N GLN A 77 5.80 30.06 -9.79
CA GLN A 77 5.62 30.12 -8.34
C GLN A 77 6.50 29.07 -7.66
N VAL A 78 6.53 27.84 -8.20
CA VAL A 78 7.42 26.79 -7.73
C VAL A 78 8.89 27.22 -7.89
N TRP A 79 9.29 27.76 -9.04
CA TRP A 79 10.65 28.28 -9.27
C TRP A 79 11.11 29.31 -8.22
N LYS A 80 10.21 30.21 -7.79
CA LYS A 80 10.53 31.20 -6.74
C LYS A 80 10.75 30.59 -5.35
N LEU A 81 10.16 29.43 -5.09
CA LEU A 81 10.27 28.71 -3.82
C LEU A 81 11.47 27.77 -3.79
N LEU A 82 12.18 27.58 -4.92
CA LEU A 82 13.38 26.74 -4.96
C LEU A 82 14.54 27.42 -4.20
N PRO A 83 15.40 26.64 -3.50
CA PRO A 83 16.67 27.11 -2.97
C PRO A 83 17.54 27.76 -4.05
N GLN A 84 18.29 28.81 -3.72
CA GLN A 84 19.14 29.55 -4.69
C GLN A 84 20.18 28.65 -5.38
N GLU A 85 20.65 27.61 -4.70
CA GLU A 85 21.59 26.62 -5.25
C GLU A 85 21.04 25.85 -6.46
N LEU A 86 19.71 25.77 -6.59
CA LEU A 86 19.02 25.05 -7.65
C LEU A 86 18.48 25.99 -8.75
N GLN A 87 18.72 27.30 -8.65
CA GLN A 87 18.23 28.32 -9.59
C GLN A 87 19.23 28.67 -10.73
N THR A 88 20.28 27.87 -10.92
CA THR A 88 21.29 28.03 -11.99
C THR A 88 20.74 27.65 -13.37
#